data_AF-A0A925LBA6-F1
#
_entry.id   AF-A0A925LBA6-F1
#
_cell.length_a   1.000
_cell.length_b   1.000
_cell.length_c   1.000
_cell.angle_alpha   90.00
_cell.angle_beta   90.00
_cell.angle_gamma   90.00
#
_symmetry.space_group_name_H-M   'P 1'
#
loop_
_entity.id
_entity.type
_entity.pdbx_description
1 polymer ?
#
loop_
_entity_poly.entity_id
_entity_poly.type
_entity_poly.pdbx_seq_one_letter_code
_entity_poly.pdbx_strand_id
1 'polypeptide(L)' 'MNKIRKGDQVIVTTGRDKGKRGTVSLRVDEDHIVVDGVNV' A
#
# COMPACT_ATOMS: atom_id res chain seq x y z
N MET A 1 -4.47 6.13 -15.72
CA MET A 1 -5.38 5.11 -15.12
C MET A 1 -4.86 4.77 -13.73
N ASN A 2 -5.47 5.28 -12.66
CA ASN A 2 -5.01 5.07 -11.29
C ASN A 2 -5.48 3.70 -10.78
N LYS A 3 -4.59 2.69 -10.82
CA LYS A 3 -4.89 1.29 -10.44
C LYS A 3 -5.06 1.07 -8.92
N ILE A 4 -4.59 1.99 -8.08
CA ILE A 4 -4.63 1.89 -6.62
C ILE A 4 -5.25 3.15 -6.03
N ARG A 5 -6.24 2.97 -5.16
CA ARG A 5 -7.03 4.01 -4.48
C ARG A 5 -7.14 3.71 -2.99
N LYS A 6 -7.52 4.74 -2.21
CA LYS A 6 -7.84 4.59 -0.79
C LYS A 6 -8.95 3.56 -0.61
N GLY A 7 -8.75 2.64 0.32
CA GLY A 7 -9.66 1.52 0.61
C GLY A 7 -9.32 0.21 -0.12
N ASP A 8 -8.42 0.23 -1.10
CA ASP A 8 -8.03 -0.99 -1.80
C ASP A 8 -7.22 -1.93 -0.90
N GLN A 9 -7.42 -3.23 -1.09
CA GLN A 9 -6.59 -4.28 -0.51
C GLN A 9 -5.36 -4.52 -1.39
N VAL A 10 -4.17 -4.44 -0.81
CA VAL A 10 -2.90 -4.61 -1.53
C VAL A 10 -1.99 -5.61 -0.82
N ILE A 11 -1.03 -6.17 -1.56
CA ILE A 11 0.02 -7.04 -1.02
C ILE A 11 1.39 -6.45 -1.36
N VAL A 12 2.30 -6.46 -0.39
CA VAL A 12 3.68 -5.99 -0.58
C VAL A 12 4.45 -7.02 -1.39
N THR A 13 5.00 -6.61 -2.53
CA THR A 13 5.71 -7.52 -3.46
C THR A 13 7.20 -7.67 -3.14
N THR A 14 7.82 -6.66 -2.51
CA THR A 14 9.26 -6.59 -2.20
C THR A 14 9.54 -5.80 -0.91
N GLY A 15 10.74 -5.90 -0.34
CA GLY A 15 11.15 -5.20 0.89
C GLY A 15 10.94 -6.00 2.18
N ARG A 16 11.12 -5.34 3.34
CA ARG A 16 11.04 -5.95 4.70
C ARG A 16 9.73 -6.68 4.95
N ASP A 17 8.64 -6.09 4.49
CA ASP A 17 7.27 -6.56 4.72
C ASP A 17 6.69 -7.36 3.56
N LYS A 18 7.53 -7.90 2.67
CA LYS A 18 7.10 -8.73 1.53
C LYS A 18 6.10 -9.81 1.96
N GLY A 19 5.00 -9.90 1.24
CA GLY A 19 3.92 -10.85 1.48
C GLY A 19 2.86 -10.37 2.48
N LYS A 20 3.10 -9.30 3.24
CA LYS A 20 2.06 -8.70 4.08
C LYS A 20 0.97 -8.07 3.21
N ARG A 21 -0.28 -8.22 3.65
CA ARG A 21 -1.46 -7.57 3.08
C ARG A 21 -1.88 -6.40 3.96
N GLY A 22 -2.47 -5.38 3.35
CA GLY A 22 -3.00 -4.24 4.08
C GLY A 22 -3.96 -3.41 3.24
N THR A 23 -4.61 -2.46 3.90
CA THR A 23 -5.54 -1.52 3.28
C THR A 23 -4.81 -0.21 2.99
N VAL A 24 -5.03 0.37 1.81
CA VAL A 24 -4.51 1.69 1.48
C VAL A 24 -5.28 2.76 2.27
N SER A 25 -4.63 3.41 3.24
CA SER A 25 -5.25 4.45 4.07
C SER A 25 -5.12 5.85 3.46
N LEU A 26 -4.04 6.12 2.74
CA LEU A 26 -3.79 7.39 2.07
C LEU A 26 -2.99 7.19 0.78
N ARG A 27 -3.29 7.99 -0.24
CA ARG A 27 -2.41 8.19 -1.39
C ARG A 27 -1.75 9.55 -1.24
N VAL A 28 -0.42 9.56 -1.21
CA VAL A 28 0.36 10.78 -1.00
C VAL A 28 0.57 11.47 -2.34
N ASP A 29 1.08 10.74 -3.33
CA ASP A 29 1.32 11.23 -4.68
C ASP A 29 1.12 10.11 -5.72
N GLU A 30 1.75 10.21 -6.88
CA GLU A 30 1.65 9.20 -7.93
C GLU A 30 2.38 7.88 -7.59
N ASP A 31 3.46 7.97 -6.82
CA ASP A 31 4.39 6.87 -6.54
C ASP A 31 4.26 6.32 -5.12
N HIS A 32 3.75 7.14 -4.17
CA HIS A 32 3.71 6.81 -2.75
C HIS A 32 2.29 6.69 -2.20
N ILE A 33 2.09 5.62 -1.43
CA ILE A 33 0.86 5.33 -0.67
C ILE A 33 1.21 4.92 0.75
N VAL A 34 0.26 5.13 1.66
CA VAL A 34 0.31 4.63 3.04
C VAL A 34 -0.58 3.40 3.14
N VAL A 35 -0.04 2.33 3.70
CA VAL A 35 -0.74 1.05 3.89
C VAL A 35 -0.70 0.70 5.37
N ASP A 36 -1.86 0.40 5.94
CA ASP A 36 -1.96 0.12 7.38
C ASP A 36 -1.22 -1.19 7.73
N GLY A 37 -0.40 -1.14 8.78
CA GLY A 37 0.36 -2.30 9.27
C GLY A 37 1.62 -2.67 8.46
N VAL A 38 2.02 -1.82 7.50
CA VAL A 38 3.24 -1.97 6.69
C VAL A 38 4.22 -0.83 7.00
N ASN A 39 5.52 -1.14 6.99
CA ASN A 39 6.63 -0.24 7.32
C ASN A 39 6.61 0.30 8.77
N VAL A 40 6.35 -0.61 9.72
CA VAL A 40 6.55 -0.37 11.16
C VAL A 40 8.00 -0.63 11.54
#